data_AF-Q07GT3-F1
#
_entry.id   AF-Q07GT3-F1
#
_cell.length_a   1.000
_cell.length_b   1.000
_cell.length_c   1.000
_cell.angle_alpha   90.00
_cell.angle_beta   90.00
_cell.angle_gamma   90.00
#
_symmetry.space_group_name_H-M   'P 1'
#
loop_
_entity.id
_entity.type
_entity.pdbx_description
1 polymer ?
#
loop_
_entity_poly.entity_id
_entity_poly.type
_entity_poly.pdbx_seq_one_letter_code
_entity_poly.pdbx_strand_id
1 'polypeptide(L)'
;MYTKISFGALAVALSLSSPAMAVEPGSWHCEKPPVLHPDVQAGIASISSQPSLRFIILEYIKQYDAKEIMAACRAFADGQPSEISCLNGRRDWNEIRQAFPDDLIGLPPMRHAEHMQTLQTAENPVWAAHAFCESVGALRDDGFSLEVGDG
;
A
#
# COMPACT_ATOMS: atom_id res chain seq x y z
N MET A 1 -2.32 -18.23 78.74
CA MET A 1 -2.99 -17.51 77.64
C MET A 1 -2.12 -17.68 76.41
N TYR A 2 -2.57 -18.44 75.40
CA TYR A 2 -1.84 -18.73 74.16
C TYR A 2 -2.47 -17.93 73.02
N THR A 3 -1.72 -17.00 72.43
CA THR A 3 -2.16 -16.25 71.25
C THR A 3 -1.63 -16.96 70.00
N LYS A 4 -2.54 -17.52 69.20
CA LYS A 4 -2.24 -18.09 67.88
C LYS A 4 -2.11 -16.96 66.85
N ILE A 5 -0.99 -16.92 66.14
CA ILE A 5 -0.80 -16.05 64.97
C ILE A 5 -1.12 -16.89 63.73
N SER A 6 -2.20 -16.56 63.03
CA SER A 6 -2.55 -17.16 61.75
C SER A 6 -1.77 -16.48 60.63
N PHE A 7 -1.01 -17.27 59.87
CA PHE A 7 -0.36 -16.83 58.64
C PHE A 7 -1.38 -16.86 57.49
N GLY A 8 -1.74 -15.69 56.98
CA GLY A 8 -2.52 -15.56 55.73
C GLY A 8 -1.61 -15.81 54.54
N ALA A 9 -1.94 -16.79 53.71
CA ALA A 9 -1.26 -17.08 52.46
C ALA A 9 -1.57 -15.98 51.43
N LEU A 10 -0.54 -15.27 50.98
CA LEU A 10 -0.63 -14.32 49.87
C LEU A 10 -0.55 -15.11 48.55
N ALA A 11 -1.67 -15.25 47.85
CA ALA A 11 -1.69 -15.84 46.51
C ALA A 11 -1.18 -14.81 45.49
N VAL A 12 0.00 -15.05 44.92
CA VAL A 12 0.54 -14.27 43.80
C VAL A 12 -0.20 -14.67 42.53
N ALA A 13 -1.11 -13.82 42.06
CA ALA A 13 -1.75 -13.97 40.76
C ALA A 13 -0.75 -13.61 39.66
N LEU A 14 -0.27 -14.62 38.92
CA LEU A 14 0.51 -14.44 37.69
C LEU A 14 -0.42 -13.89 36.60
N SER A 15 -0.37 -12.58 36.37
CA SER A 15 -1.01 -11.95 35.22
C SER A 15 -0.33 -12.45 33.94
N LEU A 16 -1.02 -13.31 33.19
CA LEU A 16 -0.68 -13.63 31.81
C LEU A 16 -0.93 -12.38 30.97
N SER A 17 0.06 -11.50 30.87
CA SER A 17 0.09 -10.48 29.82
C SER A 17 0.24 -11.21 28.50
N SER A 18 -0.86 -11.32 27.73
CA SER A 18 -0.80 -11.73 26.33
C SER A 18 0.28 -10.91 25.63
N PRO A 19 1.25 -11.53 24.93
CA PRO A 19 2.17 -10.75 24.13
C PRO A 19 1.32 -9.95 23.13
N ALA A 20 1.47 -8.62 23.13
CA ALA A 20 1.10 -7.85 21.97
C ALA A 20 1.82 -8.53 20.79
N MET A 21 1.07 -9.09 19.84
CA MET A 21 1.70 -9.70 18.68
C MET A 21 2.49 -8.59 18.01
N ALA A 22 3.82 -8.74 17.96
CA ALA A 22 4.66 -7.80 17.25
C ALA A 22 4.17 -7.77 15.79
N VAL A 23 3.88 -6.57 15.28
CA VAL A 23 3.58 -6.41 13.86
C VAL A 23 4.89 -6.63 13.12
N GLU A 24 4.96 -7.69 12.34
CA GLU A 24 6.17 -8.06 11.60
C GLU A 24 6.31 -7.16 10.35
N PRO A 25 7.53 -6.69 10.02
CA PRO A 25 7.78 -5.98 8.77
C PRO A 25 7.35 -6.82 7.55
N GLY A 26 6.87 -6.15 6.50
CA GLY A 26 6.42 -6.80 5.27
C GLY A 26 7.29 -6.48 4.06
N SER A 27 6.76 -6.75 2.85
CA SER A 27 7.48 -6.54 1.60
C SER A 27 6.54 -6.10 0.48
N TRP A 28 6.95 -5.11 -0.30
CA TRP A 28 6.24 -4.73 -1.53
C TRP A 28 6.75 -5.49 -2.76
N HIS A 29 7.57 -6.52 -2.58
CA HIS A 29 8.03 -7.38 -3.65
C HIS A 29 6.86 -8.14 -4.31
N CYS A 30 6.86 -8.18 -5.63
CA CYS A 30 5.89 -8.89 -6.46
C CYS A 30 6.63 -9.96 -7.27
N GLU A 31 6.09 -11.19 -7.29
CA GLU A 31 6.66 -12.31 -8.08
C GLU A 31 6.81 -11.98 -9.57
N LYS A 32 5.93 -11.12 -10.08
CA LYS A 32 5.95 -10.63 -11.46
C LYS A 32 5.83 -9.11 -11.47
N PRO A 33 6.50 -8.42 -12.42
CA PRO A 33 6.30 -7.01 -12.64
C PRO A 33 4.79 -6.69 -12.76
N PRO A 34 4.26 -5.69 -12.02
CA PRO A 34 2.83 -5.41 -11.98
C PRO A 34 2.19 -5.24 -13.36
N VAL A 35 2.86 -4.57 -14.30
CA VAL A 35 2.36 -4.35 -15.67
C VAL A 35 2.15 -5.63 -16.47
N LEU A 36 2.77 -6.74 -16.06
CA LEU A 36 2.60 -8.06 -16.68
C LEU A 36 1.55 -8.91 -15.96
N HIS A 37 1.06 -8.48 -14.79
CA HIS A 37 0.07 -9.23 -14.03
C HIS A 37 -1.30 -9.22 -14.74
N PRO A 38 -1.98 -10.38 -14.89
CA PRO A 38 -3.27 -10.45 -15.60
C PRO A 38 -4.33 -9.49 -15.05
N ASP A 39 -4.45 -9.39 -13.72
CA ASP A 39 -5.43 -8.49 -13.09
C ASP A 39 -5.13 -7.01 -13.37
N VAL A 40 -3.84 -6.65 -13.51
CA VAL A 40 -3.44 -5.29 -13.86
C VAL A 40 -3.77 -4.99 -15.32
N GLN A 41 -3.51 -5.94 -16.23
CA GLN A 41 -3.88 -5.81 -17.63
C GLN A 41 -5.40 -5.69 -17.81
N ALA A 42 -6.16 -6.55 -17.13
CA ALA A 42 -7.62 -6.53 -17.16
C ALA A 42 -8.18 -5.23 -16.56
N GLY A 43 -7.61 -4.77 -15.44
CA GLY A 43 -7.97 -3.51 -14.80
C GLY A 43 -7.78 -2.30 -15.71
N ILE A 44 -6.61 -2.17 -16.34
CA ILE A 44 -6.33 -1.12 -17.32
C ILE A 44 -7.35 -1.16 -18.46
N ALA A 45 -7.59 -2.35 -19.04
CA ALA A 45 -8.54 -2.51 -20.13
C ALA A 45 -9.99 -2.18 -19.73
N SER A 46 -10.35 -2.36 -18.45
CA SER A 46 -11.67 -2.00 -17.91
C SER A 46 -11.90 -0.49 -17.79
N ILE A 47 -10.83 0.29 -17.68
CA ILE A 47 -10.90 1.77 -17.66
C ILE A 47 -10.94 2.29 -19.09
N SER A 48 -10.01 1.83 -19.94
CA SER A 48 -10.00 2.17 -21.36
C SER A 48 -9.16 1.20 -22.17
N SER A 49 -9.59 0.91 -23.40
CA SER A 49 -8.80 0.20 -24.40
C SER A 49 -7.97 1.13 -25.30
N GLN A 50 -8.06 2.47 -25.12
CA GLN A 50 -7.34 3.43 -25.95
C GLN A 50 -5.84 3.43 -25.63
N PRO A 51 -4.95 3.19 -26.61
CA PRO A 51 -3.50 3.16 -26.37
C PRO A 51 -2.95 4.47 -25.78
N SER A 52 -3.51 5.62 -26.16
CA SER A 52 -3.07 6.93 -25.65
C SER A 52 -3.37 7.15 -24.17
N LEU A 53 -4.38 6.48 -23.62
CA LEU A 53 -4.75 6.60 -22.21
C LEU A 53 -3.96 5.62 -21.32
N ARG A 54 -3.32 4.61 -21.91
CA ARG A 54 -2.63 3.57 -21.14
C ARG A 54 -1.62 4.15 -20.15
N PHE A 55 -0.76 5.07 -20.58
CA PHE A 55 0.26 5.66 -19.70
C PHE A 55 -0.35 6.54 -18.61
N ILE A 56 -1.41 7.27 -18.93
CA ILE A 56 -2.15 8.04 -17.93
C ILE A 56 -2.76 7.11 -16.88
N ILE A 57 -3.30 5.96 -17.30
CA ILE A 57 -3.85 4.95 -16.36
C ILE A 57 -2.77 4.45 -15.41
N LEU A 58 -1.55 4.23 -15.90
CA LEU A 58 -0.43 3.82 -15.05
C LEU A 58 -0.09 4.88 -13.99
N GLU A 59 -0.15 6.17 -14.33
CA GLU A 59 0.09 7.24 -13.34
C GLU A 59 -1.00 7.29 -12.26
N TYR A 60 -2.27 7.06 -12.60
CA TYR A 60 -3.33 6.93 -11.59
C TYR A 60 -3.18 5.67 -10.74
N ILE A 61 -2.69 4.57 -11.31
CA ILE A 61 -2.33 3.38 -10.54
C ILE A 61 -1.20 3.72 -9.55
N LYS A 62 -0.15 4.45 -9.97
CA LYS A 62 0.94 4.89 -9.07
C LYS A 62 0.41 5.74 -7.91
N GLN A 63 -0.53 6.65 -8.16
CA GLN A 63 -1.15 7.45 -7.09
C GLN A 63 -1.95 6.58 -6.10
N TYR A 64 -2.73 5.63 -6.62
CA TYR A 64 -3.45 4.66 -5.78
C TYR A 64 -2.48 3.81 -4.94
N ASP A 65 -1.46 3.24 -5.57
CA ASP A 65 -0.47 2.39 -4.91
C ASP A 65 0.27 3.17 -3.82
N ALA A 66 0.68 4.40 -4.09
CA ALA A 66 1.30 5.27 -3.09
C ALA A 66 0.40 5.51 -1.86
N LYS A 67 -0.91 5.72 -2.09
CA LYS A 67 -1.90 5.89 -1.01
C LYS A 67 -2.00 4.63 -0.16
N GLU A 68 -2.08 3.45 -0.79
CA GLU A 68 -2.18 2.17 -0.09
C GLU A 68 -0.88 1.83 0.68
N ILE A 69 0.28 2.05 0.07
CA ILE A 69 1.59 1.88 0.72
C ILE A 69 1.67 2.77 1.96
N MET A 70 1.34 4.05 1.82
CA MET A 70 1.35 5.01 2.92
C MET A 70 0.39 4.60 4.05
N ALA A 71 -0.83 4.15 3.70
CA ALA A 71 -1.81 3.71 4.68
C ALA A 71 -1.32 2.48 5.47
N ALA A 72 -0.78 1.48 4.78
CA ALA A 72 -0.26 0.27 5.42
C ALA A 72 0.93 0.57 6.34
N CYS A 73 1.89 1.41 5.89
CA CYS A 73 3.06 1.74 6.70
C CYS A 73 2.74 2.68 7.87
N ARG A 74 1.70 3.51 7.78
CA ARG A 74 1.18 4.26 8.94
C ARG A 74 0.54 3.33 9.96
N ALA A 75 -0.29 2.40 9.52
CA ALA A 75 -0.88 1.40 10.40
C ALA A 75 0.22 0.56 11.10
N PHE A 76 1.27 0.17 10.39
CA PHE A 76 2.45 -0.47 10.98
C PHE A 76 3.10 0.41 12.07
N ALA A 77 3.38 1.69 11.77
CA ALA A 77 3.99 2.63 12.71
C ALA A 77 3.14 2.84 13.97
N ASP A 78 1.81 2.77 13.83
CA ASP A 78 0.84 2.88 14.93
C ASP A 78 0.63 1.55 15.69
N GLY A 79 1.39 0.50 15.36
CA GLY A 79 1.27 -0.84 15.95
C GLY A 79 -0.06 -1.54 15.62
N GLN A 80 -0.74 -1.10 14.56
CA GLN A 80 -1.97 -1.71 14.08
C GLN A 80 -1.68 -2.83 13.07
N PRO A 81 -2.59 -3.81 12.95
CA PRO A 81 -2.53 -4.78 11.86
C PRO A 81 -2.48 -4.07 10.51
N SER A 82 -1.51 -4.44 9.68
CA SER A 82 -1.33 -3.90 8.33
C SER A 82 -0.86 -5.00 7.40
N GLU A 83 -1.25 -4.92 6.12
CA GLU A 83 -0.81 -5.85 5.09
C GLU A 83 0.14 -5.14 4.13
N ILE A 84 1.44 -5.29 4.40
CA ILE A 84 2.54 -4.80 3.56
C ILE A 84 2.96 -5.94 2.63
N SER A 85 2.25 -6.04 1.51
CA SER A 85 2.39 -7.09 0.49
C SER A 85 2.08 -6.53 -0.90
N CYS A 86 2.61 -7.14 -1.97
CA CYS A 86 2.30 -6.76 -3.36
C CYS A 86 0.79 -6.51 -3.60
N LEU A 87 0.45 -5.44 -4.33
CA LEU A 87 -0.95 -5.07 -4.63
C LEU A 87 -1.53 -5.75 -5.88
N ASN A 88 -0.80 -6.66 -6.51
CA ASN A 88 -1.33 -7.42 -7.65
C ASN A 88 -2.56 -8.24 -7.22
N GLY A 89 -3.68 -8.06 -7.93
CA GLY A 89 -4.97 -8.66 -7.60
C GLY A 89 -5.73 -8.00 -6.43
N ARG A 90 -5.18 -6.95 -5.82
CA ARG A 90 -5.76 -6.28 -4.63
C ARG A 90 -6.21 -4.84 -4.87
N ARG A 91 -5.87 -4.25 -6.02
CA ARG A 91 -6.24 -2.86 -6.36
C ARG A 91 -7.75 -2.71 -6.54
N ASP A 92 -8.31 -1.65 -5.97
CA ASP A 92 -9.67 -1.21 -6.25
C ASP A 92 -9.72 -0.44 -7.59
N TRP A 93 -10.05 -1.17 -8.66
CA TRP A 93 -10.20 -0.59 -10.00
C TRP A 93 -11.35 0.41 -10.12
N ASN A 94 -12.35 0.35 -9.23
CA ASN A 94 -13.43 1.31 -9.21
C ASN A 94 -12.96 2.65 -8.63
N GLU A 95 -12.16 2.62 -7.56
CA GLU A 95 -11.54 3.83 -7.02
C GLU A 95 -10.56 4.46 -8.02
N ILE A 96 -9.70 3.66 -8.64
CA ILE A 96 -8.78 4.16 -9.68
C ILE A 96 -9.54 4.83 -10.82
N ARG A 97 -10.67 4.24 -11.26
CA ARG A 97 -11.53 4.84 -12.30
C ARG A 97 -12.21 6.13 -11.83
N GLN A 98 -12.59 6.24 -10.56
CA GLN A 98 -13.20 7.47 -10.03
C GLN A 98 -12.20 8.62 -9.89
N ALA A 99 -10.90 8.32 -9.75
CA ALA A 99 -9.85 9.33 -9.77
C ALA A 99 -9.60 9.91 -11.18
N PHE A 100 -10.02 9.20 -12.23
CA PHE A 100 -9.93 9.67 -13.61
C PHE A 100 -10.95 10.81 -13.85
N PRO A 101 -10.54 11.94 -14.45
CA PRO A 101 -11.47 12.97 -14.88
C PRO A 101 -12.41 12.42 -15.96
N ASP A 102 -13.72 12.59 -15.77
CA ASP A 102 -14.76 12.04 -16.65
C ASP A 102 -14.62 12.50 -18.11
N ASP A 103 -14.12 13.71 -18.33
CA ASP A 103 -13.94 14.29 -19.66
C ASP A 103 -12.69 13.74 -20.37
N LEU A 104 -11.68 13.29 -19.61
CA LEU A 104 -10.37 12.89 -20.12
C LEU A 104 -10.46 11.80 -21.19
N ILE A 105 -11.38 10.85 -21.05
CA ILE A 105 -11.52 9.74 -22.02
C ILE A 105 -11.98 10.22 -23.41
N GLY A 106 -12.76 11.30 -23.44
CA GLY A 106 -13.31 11.89 -24.67
C GLY A 106 -12.44 12.98 -25.31
N LEU A 107 -11.30 13.32 -24.69
CA LEU A 107 -10.42 14.37 -25.18
C LEU A 107 -9.57 13.91 -26.39
N PRO A 108 -9.13 14.87 -27.24
CA PRO A 108 -8.19 14.54 -28.31
C PRO A 108 -6.79 14.24 -27.74
N PRO A 109 -5.94 13.47 -28.46
CA PRO A 109 -4.63 13.04 -27.96
C PRO A 109 -3.71 14.15 -27.44
N MET A 110 -3.77 15.36 -27.99
CA MET A 110 -2.98 16.50 -27.54
C MET A 110 -3.29 16.87 -26.08
N ARG A 111 -4.56 16.79 -25.67
CA ARG A 111 -4.98 17.05 -24.28
C ARG A 111 -4.58 15.92 -23.33
N HIS A 112 -4.52 14.67 -23.81
CA HIS A 112 -3.95 13.56 -23.04
C HIS A 112 -2.48 13.83 -22.70
N ALA A 113 -1.70 14.34 -23.65
CA ALA A 113 -0.30 14.67 -23.43
C ALA A 113 -0.11 15.81 -22.39
N GLU A 114 -0.93 16.87 -22.46
CA GLU A 114 -0.95 17.95 -21.45
C GLU A 114 -1.28 17.42 -20.05
N HIS A 115 -2.27 16.53 -19.96
CA HIS A 115 -2.66 15.90 -18.69
C HIS A 115 -1.54 15.01 -18.14
N MET A 116 -0.94 14.18 -19.00
CA MET A 116 0.19 13.32 -18.63
C MET A 116 1.38 14.13 -18.10
N GLN A 117 1.71 15.25 -18.74
CA GLN A 117 2.78 16.13 -18.29
C GLN A 117 2.51 16.67 -16.88
N THR A 118 1.25 17.03 -16.58
CA THR A 118 0.86 17.46 -15.24
C THR A 118 1.11 16.37 -14.19
N LEU A 119 0.76 15.12 -14.51
CA LEU A 119 1.00 13.98 -13.61
C LEU A 119 2.50 13.71 -13.39
N GLN A 120 3.32 13.85 -14.44
CA GLN A 120 4.76 13.56 -14.38
C GLN A 120 5.63 14.66 -13.76
N THR A 121 5.11 15.90 -13.64
CA THR A 121 5.84 16.97 -12.94
C THR A 121 5.85 16.79 -11.42
N ALA A 122 4.99 15.92 -10.88
CA ALA A 122 5.02 15.55 -9.48
C ALA A 122 6.17 14.58 -9.19
N GLU A 123 6.74 14.65 -7.98
CA GLU A 123 7.60 13.59 -7.47
C GLU A 123 6.84 12.25 -7.54
N ASN A 124 7.54 11.17 -7.92
CA ASN A 124 6.90 9.86 -8.03
C ASN A 124 6.35 9.44 -6.66
N PRO A 125 5.03 9.38 -6.49
CA PRO A 125 4.41 9.28 -5.17
C PRO A 125 4.70 7.94 -4.50
N VAL A 126 4.98 6.91 -5.30
CA VAL A 126 5.32 5.56 -4.82
C VAL A 126 6.66 5.57 -4.08
N TRP A 127 7.66 6.28 -4.60
CA TRP A 127 8.98 6.38 -3.96
C TRP A 127 8.92 7.15 -2.64
N ALA A 128 8.13 8.23 -2.59
CA ALA A 128 7.90 8.97 -1.35
C ALA A 128 7.21 8.07 -0.28
N ALA A 129 6.24 7.26 -0.69
CA ALA A 129 5.58 6.31 0.20
C ALA A 129 6.51 5.17 0.65
N HIS A 130 7.35 4.65 -0.25
CA HIS A 130 8.37 3.66 0.06
C HIS A 130 9.39 4.17 1.08
N ALA A 131 9.92 5.38 0.87
CA ALA A 131 10.86 6.02 1.78
C ALA A 131 10.25 6.21 3.18
N PHE A 132 8.95 6.51 3.27
CA PHE A 132 8.26 6.54 4.55
C PHE A 132 8.23 5.16 5.23
N CYS A 133 7.90 4.09 4.48
CA CYS A 133 7.92 2.73 5.01
C CYS A 133 9.30 2.33 5.54
N GLU A 134 10.37 2.66 4.82
CA GLU A 134 11.75 2.45 5.28
C GLU A 134 12.02 3.19 6.58
N SER A 135 11.61 4.47 6.67
CA SER A 135 11.86 5.32 7.84
C SER A 135 11.20 4.82 9.13
N VAL A 136 10.09 4.09 9.03
CA VAL A 136 9.37 3.52 10.17
C VAL A 136 9.68 2.03 10.39
N GLY A 137 10.63 1.45 9.64
CA GLY A 137 11.05 0.05 9.78
C GLY A 137 9.98 -0.96 9.34
N ALA A 138 9.06 -0.56 8.46
CA ALA A 138 7.95 -1.41 8.03
C ALA A 138 8.33 -2.45 6.96
N LEU A 139 9.56 -2.39 6.43
CA LEU A 139 10.01 -3.21 5.33
C LEU A 139 11.06 -4.25 5.75
N ARG A 140 11.00 -5.39 5.09
CA ARG A 140 12.04 -6.44 5.10
C ARG A 140 13.09 -6.15 4.02
N ASP A 141 14.27 -6.73 4.18
CA ASP A 141 15.38 -6.63 3.24
C ASP A 141 15.22 -7.55 1.99
N ASP A 142 14.02 -7.64 1.42
CA ASP A 142 13.72 -8.46 0.23
C ASP A 142 13.29 -7.63 -1.00
N GLY A 143 13.33 -6.30 -0.89
CA GLY A 143 13.33 -5.37 -2.02
C GLY A 143 11.96 -4.84 -2.45
N PHE A 144 11.99 -3.87 -3.37
CA PHE A 144 10.82 -3.16 -3.88
C PHE A 144 10.59 -3.46 -5.36
N SER A 145 9.39 -3.93 -5.74
CA SER A 145 9.06 -4.19 -7.16
C SER A 145 7.59 -3.96 -7.51
N LEU A 146 6.90 -3.14 -6.71
CA LEU A 146 5.49 -2.81 -6.88
C LEU A 146 5.25 -1.71 -7.93
N GLU A 147 6.32 -1.08 -8.43
CA GLU A 147 6.20 0.03 -9.37
C GLU A 147 5.54 -0.38 -10.70
N VAL A 148 4.49 0.36 -11.05
CA VAL A 148 3.72 0.17 -12.27
C VAL A 148 4.22 1.17 -13.30
N GLY A 149 5.42 0.93 -13.84
CA GLY A 149 5.98 1.68 -14.95
C GLY A 149 7.30 2.38 -14.62
N ASP A 150 8.38 1.74 -15.08
CA ASP A 150 9.65 2.29 -15.59
C ASP A 150 10.36 1.10 -16.28
N GLY A 151 9.85 0.74 -17.47
CA GLY A 151 10.47 -0.25 -18.36
C GLY A 151 11.04 0.44 -19.57
#